data_AF-A0A1H1WJU7-F1
#
_entry.id   AF-A0A1H1WJU7-F1
#
_cell.length_a   1.000
_cell.length_b   1.000
_cell.length_c   1.000
_cell.angle_alpha   90.00
_cell.angle_beta   90.00
_cell.angle_gamma   90.00
#
_symmetry.space_group_name_H-M   'P 1'
#
loop_
_entity.id
_entity.type
_entity.pdbx_description
1 polymer ?
#
loop_
_entity_poly.entity_id
_entity_poly.type
_entity_poly.pdbx_seq_one_letter_code
_entity_poly.pdbx_strand_id
1 'polypeptide(L)'
;MRAYEELLGELFTVVPPPLMLLILLAVTALVAAGWYFFPAWIPRRLPRFTWRRQRKPRTKRIKRAKRSTEKQATSSPETVKQTRSSLADQLAGQGRYAEAIRERLRDTVADLTRAGVIDPEPGTTAAELTTDATTGRPGVGPALTGATGLFSGVWYGRAPAGPGDDQRMRELTTEVRDTLDAGEGR
;
A
#
# COMPACT_ATOMS: atom_id res chain seq x y z
N MET A 1 22.23 42.85 14.70
CA MET A 1 23.26 42.03 15.39
C MET A 1 23.27 42.25 16.90
N ARG A 2 23.21 43.48 17.45
CA ARG A 2 23.20 43.72 18.91
C ARG A 2 22.03 43.07 19.68
N ALA A 3 20.84 43.01 19.08
CA ALA A 3 19.68 42.35 19.68
C ALA A 3 19.87 40.82 19.89
N TYR A 4 20.77 40.19 19.13
CA TYR A 4 21.07 38.76 19.26
C TYR A 4 21.98 38.50 20.47
N GLU A 5 22.90 39.44 20.74
CA GLU A 5 23.84 39.38 21.88
C GLU A 5 23.12 39.61 23.21
N GLU A 6 22.15 40.53 23.25
CA GLU A 6 21.32 40.78 24.44
C GLU A 6 20.44 39.57 24.78
N LEU A 7 19.81 38.94 23.77
CA LEU A 7 19.03 37.70 23.94
C LEU A 7 19.89 36.51 24.39
N LEU A 8 21.15 36.42 23.94
CA LEU A 8 22.06 35.36 24.37
C LEU A 8 22.54 35.60 25.81
N GLY A 9 22.85 36.84 26.18
CA GLY A 9 23.31 37.20 27.53
C GLY A 9 22.26 36.91 28.60
N GLU A 10 20.99 37.18 28.31
CA GLU A 10 19.88 36.96 29.24
C GLU A 10 19.47 35.48 29.34
N LEU A 11 19.66 34.71 28.27
CA LEU A 11 19.38 33.27 28.27
C LEU A 11 20.43 32.46 29.04
N PHE A 12 21.69 32.88 29.02
CA PHE A 12 22.80 32.26 29.76
C PHE A 12 22.79 32.53 31.27
N THR A 13 22.14 33.61 31.73
CA THR A 13 22.01 33.92 33.17
C THR A 13 20.89 33.12 33.83
N VAL A 14 19.83 32.79 33.08
CA VAL A 14 18.69 32.01 33.59
C VAL A 14 18.95 30.50 33.52
N VAL A 15 19.73 30.04 32.53
CA VAL A 15 20.01 28.61 32.33
C VAL A 15 21.52 28.36 32.46
N PRO A 16 22.00 27.76 33.56
CA PRO A 16 23.42 27.49 33.72
C PRO A 16 23.91 26.55 32.60
N PRO A 17 25.15 26.72 32.10
CA PRO A 17 25.72 25.91 31.01
C PRO A 17 25.54 24.39 31.12
N PRO A 18 25.68 23.73 32.30
CA PRO A 18 25.42 22.30 32.42
C PRO A 18 23.96 21.92 32.17
N LEU A 19 23.01 22.82 32.45
CA LEU A 19 21.57 22.59 32.29
C LEU A 19 21.18 22.67 30.81
N MET A 20 21.80 23.57 30.03
CA MET A 20 21.67 23.57 28.57
C MET A 20 22.20 22.27 27.95
N LEU A 21 23.35 21.79 28.41
CA LEU A 21 23.92 20.52 27.95
C LEU A 21 22.98 19.35 28.28
N LEU A 22 22.40 19.33 29.49
CA LEU A 22 21.40 18.34 29.89
C LEU A 22 20.11 18.42 29.06
N ILE A 23 19.60 19.61 28.76
CA ILE A 23 18.42 19.78 27.90
C ILE A 23 18.71 19.26 26.49
N LEU A 24 19.88 19.60 25.93
CA LEU A 24 20.28 19.17 24.59
C LEU A 24 20.49 17.65 24.53
N LEU A 25 21.09 17.07 25.57
CA LEU A 25 21.17 15.61 25.74
C LEU A 25 19.79 14.98 25.88
N ALA A 26 18.88 15.57 26.66
CA ALA A 26 17.53 15.05 26.86
C ALA A 26 16.72 15.08 25.56
N VAL A 27 16.79 16.17 24.79
CA VAL A 27 16.15 16.28 23.47
C VAL A 27 16.73 15.25 22.51
N THR A 28 18.06 15.11 22.46
CA THR A 28 18.73 14.12 21.60
C THR A 28 18.34 12.68 21.99
N ALA A 29 18.28 12.39 23.29
CA ALA A 29 17.85 11.10 23.82
C ALA A 29 16.38 10.82 23.53
N LEU A 30 15.50 11.82 23.60
CA LEU A 30 14.08 11.70 23.24
C LEU A 30 13.88 11.47 21.74
N VAL A 31 14.65 12.13 20.88
CA VAL A 31 14.62 11.91 19.43
C VAL A 31 15.13 10.50 19.09
N ALA A 32 16.25 10.08 19.68
CA ALA A 32 16.79 8.74 19.50
C ALA A 32 15.84 7.66 20.04
N ALA A 33 15.25 7.87 21.22
CA ALA A 33 14.23 6.99 21.78
C ALA A 33 12.99 6.95 20.89
N GLY A 34 12.53 8.09 20.38
CA GLY A 34 11.43 8.16 19.41
C GLY A 34 11.73 7.34 18.16
N TRP A 35 12.95 7.42 17.61
CA TRP A 35 13.39 6.62 16.47
C TRP A 35 13.48 5.12 16.79
N TYR A 36 13.91 4.77 18.00
CA TYR A 36 14.14 3.39 18.45
C TYR A 36 12.89 2.70 19.04
N PHE A 37 11.88 3.46 19.48
CA PHE A 37 10.56 2.96 19.90
C PHE A 37 9.58 2.85 18.72
N PHE A 38 9.94 3.40 17.55
CA PHE A 38 9.22 3.28 16.28
C PHE A 38 9.58 2.07 15.35
N PRO A 39 10.12 0.90 15.79
CA PRO A 39 10.30 -0.28 14.93
C PRO A 39 9.25 -1.37 15.18
N ALA A 40 8.12 -1.07 15.82
CA ALA A 40 7.06 -2.06 16.06
C ALA A 40 6.19 -2.36 14.81
N TRP A 41 6.37 -1.64 13.69
CA TRP A 41 5.61 -1.86 12.44
C TRP A 41 6.42 -2.47 11.29
N ILE A 42 7.58 -3.09 11.57
CA ILE A 42 8.28 -3.95 10.59
C ILE A 42 8.08 -5.41 11.02
N PRO A 43 7.08 -6.13 10.48
CA PRO A 43 6.95 -7.56 10.74
C PRO A 43 8.16 -8.32 10.17
N ARG A 44 9.06 -8.75 11.06
CA ARG A 44 10.22 -9.61 10.77
C ARG A 44 9.85 -11.07 10.42
N ARG A 45 8.76 -11.29 9.69
CA ARG A 45 8.40 -12.60 9.14
C ARG A 45 8.11 -12.46 7.66
N LEU A 46 9.15 -12.15 6.89
CA LEU A 46 9.14 -12.42 5.46
C LEU A 46 9.08 -13.94 5.31
N PRO A 47 8.03 -14.53 4.70
CA PRO A 47 8.12 -15.90 4.23
C PRO A 47 9.32 -15.94 3.27
N ARG A 48 10.17 -16.96 3.40
CA ARG A 48 11.29 -17.20 2.49
C ARG A 48 10.71 -17.43 1.09
N PHE A 49 10.52 -16.34 0.35
CA PHE A 49 10.10 -16.38 -1.05
C PHE A 49 11.32 -16.85 -1.83
N THR A 50 11.44 -18.17 -1.99
CA THR A 50 12.43 -18.76 -2.87
C THR A 50 12.17 -18.19 -4.25
N TRP A 51 13.05 -17.28 -4.67
CA TRP A 51 13.06 -16.69 -6.00
C TRP A 51 13.42 -17.82 -6.97
N ARG A 52 12.43 -18.63 -7.34
CA ARG A 52 12.55 -19.59 -8.42
C ARG A 52 12.58 -18.75 -9.68
N ARG A 53 13.82 -18.39 -10.10
CA ARG A 53 14.17 -17.75 -11.37
C ARG A 53 13.25 -18.31 -12.46
N GLN A 54 12.18 -17.59 -12.79
CA GLN A 54 11.36 -17.94 -13.94
C GLN A 54 12.15 -17.51 -15.16
N ARG A 55 12.86 -18.50 -15.72
CA ARG A 55 13.43 -18.45 -17.07
C ARG A 55 12.30 -18.06 -18.01
N LYS A 56 12.41 -16.89 -18.63
CA LYS A 56 11.56 -16.42 -19.73
C LYS A 56 11.48 -17.53 -20.80
N PRO A 57 10.30 -18.07 -21.15
CA PRO A 57 10.21 -19.03 -22.23
C PRO A 57 10.27 -18.30 -23.57
N ARG A 58 11.31 -18.65 -24.32
CA ARG A 58 11.57 -18.27 -25.69
C ARG A 58 10.47 -18.86 -26.59
N THR A 59 9.91 -18.02 -27.46
CA THR A 59 8.87 -18.33 -28.44
C THR A 59 9.20 -19.59 -29.26
N LYS A 60 8.32 -20.60 -29.20
CA LYS A 60 8.26 -21.68 -30.20
C LYS A 60 6.81 -22.06 -30.51
N ARG A 61 6.39 -21.61 -31.69
CA ARG A 61 5.25 -22.09 -32.48
C ARG A 61 5.37 -23.60 -32.69
N ILE A 62 4.47 -24.41 -32.12
CA ILE A 62 4.31 -25.83 -32.48
C ILE A 62 2.82 -26.20 -32.54
N LYS A 63 2.54 -27.01 -33.56
CA LYS A 63 1.25 -27.43 -34.12
C LYS A 63 0.41 -28.29 -33.17
N ARG A 64 -0.91 -28.23 -33.38
CA ARG A 64 -1.96 -29.20 -32.97
C ARG A 64 -1.44 -30.65 -32.95
N ALA A 65 -1.67 -31.35 -31.85
CA ALA A 65 -1.98 -32.78 -31.85
C ALA A 65 -2.80 -33.16 -30.60
N LYS A 66 -3.86 -33.91 -30.87
CA LYS A 66 -4.89 -34.46 -30.00
C LYS A 66 -4.32 -35.64 -29.19
N ARG A 67 -4.45 -35.67 -27.86
CA ARG A 67 -4.56 -36.94 -27.13
C ARG A 67 -5.16 -36.80 -25.74
N SER A 68 -6.30 -37.44 -25.60
CA SER A 68 -6.95 -37.91 -24.39
C SER A 68 -6.00 -38.69 -23.48
N THR A 69 -6.11 -38.50 -22.17
CA THR A 69 -6.08 -39.59 -21.17
C THR A 69 -6.79 -39.12 -19.90
N GLU A 70 -7.96 -39.70 -19.72
CA GLU A 70 -8.75 -39.84 -18.52
C GLU A 70 -7.97 -40.55 -17.42
N LYS A 71 -7.95 -40.00 -16.21
CA LYS A 71 -7.90 -40.82 -14.99
C LYS A 71 -8.51 -40.08 -13.80
N GLN A 72 -9.68 -40.55 -13.43
CA GLN A 72 -10.38 -40.28 -12.18
C GLN A 72 -9.49 -40.62 -10.97
N ALA A 73 -9.47 -39.73 -9.99
CA ALA A 73 -9.39 -40.07 -8.59
C ALA A 73 -10.49 -39.27 -7.89
N THR A 74 -11.60 -39.96 -7.65
CA THR A 74 -12.76 -39.52 -6.88
C THR A 74 -12.39 -39.45 -5.41
N SER A 75 -12.23 -38.24 -4.89
CA SER A 75 -12.48 -37.93 -3.49
C SER A 75 -13.28 -36.63 -3.49
N SER A 76 -14.54 -36.72 -3.05
CA SER A 76 -15.55 -35.66 -3.03
C SER A 76 -14.96 -34.29 -2.68
N PRO A 77 -15.13 -33.26 -3.53
CA PRO A 77 -14.95 -31.90 -3.10
C PRO A 77 -16.32 -31.45 -2.55
N GLU A 78 -16.60 -31.75 -1.27
CA GLU A 78 -17.42 -30.78 -0.54
C GLU A 78 -16.56 -29.52 -0.48
N THR A 79 -16.77 -28.70 -1.50
CA THR A 79 -16.08 -27.48 -1.75
C THR A 79 -16.59 -26.54 -0.68
N VAL A 80 -16.00 -26.61 0.51
CA VAL A 80 -15.82 -25.42 1.32
C VAL A 80 -14.97 -24.52 0.43
N LYS A 81 -15.66 -23.77 -0.44
CA LYS A 81 -15.15 -22.57 -1.05
C LYS A 81 -15.01 -21.64 0.13
N GLN A 82 -13.97 -21.86 0.91
CA GLN A 82 -13.55 -21.02 2.00
C GLN A 82 -13.15 -19.76 1.26
N THR A 83 -14.14 -18.88 1.06
CA THR A 83 -13.96 -17.53 0.54
C THR A 83 -13.01 -16.92 1.55
N ARG A 84 -11.71 -17.05 1.28
CA ARG A 84 -10.68 -16.56 2.17
C ARG A 84 -10.85 -15.05 2.11
N SER A 85 -11.49 -14.52 3.15
CA SER A 85 -11.78 -13.11 3.32
C SER A 85 -10.49 -12.32 3.05
N SER A 86 -10.55 -11.29 2.19
CA SER A 86 -9.34 -10.53 1.88
C SER A 86 -8.77 -9.91 3.15
N LEU A 87 -7.47 -9.58 3.15
CA LEU A 87 -6.87 -8.93 4.32
C LEU A 87 -7.60 -7.63 4.66
N ALA A 88 -8.00 -6.86 3.64
CA ALA A 88 -8.80 -5.65 3.81
C ALA A 88 -10.16 -5.93 4.48
N ASP A 89 -10.82 -7.05 4.16
CA ASP A 89 -12.09 -7.43 4.77
C ASP A 89 -11.94 -7.82 6.23
N GLN A 90 -10.84 -8.51 6.57
CA GLN A 90 -10.51 -8.85 7.95
C GLN A 90 -10.23 -7.58 8.78
N LEU A 91 -9.51 -6.60 8.22
CA LEU A 91 -9.24 -5.32 8.86
C LEU A 91 -10.52 -4.51 9.07
N ALA A 92 -11.38 -4.43 8.06
CA ALA A 92 -12.68 -3.75 8.17
C ALA A 92 -13.57 -4.42 9.23
N GLY A 93 -13.56 -5.76 9.33
CA GLY A 93 -14.28 -6.51 10.36
C GLY A 93 -13.78 -6.25 11.79
N GLN A 94 -12.54 -5.76 11.95
CA GLN A 94 -11.96 -5.33 13.23
C GLN A 94 -12.18 -3.83 13.51
N GLY A 95 -12.92 -3.11 12.66
CA GLY A 95 -13.09 -1.66 12.74
C GLY A 95 -11.85 -0.86 12.30
N ARG A 96 -10.86 -1.52 11.69
CA ARG A 96 -9.60 -0.92 11.25
C ARG A 96 -9.71 -0.40 9.81
N TYR A 97 -10.59 0.57 9.61
CA TYR A 97 -10.98 1.05 8.29
C TYR A 97 -9.83 1.75 7.53
N ALA A 98 -8.97 2.49 8.22
CA ALA A 98 -7.82 3.14 7.58
C ALA A 98 -6.86 2.11 6.96
N GLU A 99 -6.56 1.03 7.68
CA GLU A 99 -5.73 -0.04 7.15
C GLU A 99 -6.44 -0.86 6.07
N ALA A 100 -7.76 -1.06 6.19
CA ALA A 100 -8.55 -1.72 5.15
C ALA A 100 -8.49 -0.95 3.82
N ILE A 101 -8.69 0.37 3.86
CA ILE A 101 -8.60 1.26 2.69
C ILE A 101 -7.23 1.17 2.04
N ARG A 102 -6.16 1.25 2.85
CA ARG A 102 -4.78 1.13 2.36
C ARG A 102 -4.56 -0.18 1.63
N GLU A 103 -5.05 -1.29 2.20
CA GLU A 103 -4.82 -2.60 1.61
C GLU A 103 -5.64 -2.82 0.34
N ARG A 104 -6.86 -2.27 0.24
CA ARG A 104 -7.62 -2.24 -1.03
C ARG A 104 -6.90 -1.48 -2.12
N LEU A 105 -6.33 -0.32 -1.80
CA LEU A 105 -5.55 0.45 -2.77
C LEU A 105 -4.35 -0.35 -3.24
N ARG A 106 -3.62 -0.97 -2.30
CA ARG A 106 -2.46 -1.81 -2.60
C ARG A 106 -2.82 -2.99 -3.51
N ASP A 107 -3.92 -3.67 -3.24
CA ASP A 107 -4.41 -4.76 -4.08
C ASP A 107 -4.77 -4.27 -5.48
N THR A 108 -5.41 -3.10 -5.59
CA THR A 108 -5.78 -2.47 -6.87
C THR A 108 -4.56 -2.08 -7.69
N VAL A 109 -3.54 -1.50 -7.05
CA VAL A 109 -2.25 -1.18 -7.70
C VAL A 109 -1.57 -2.47 -8.18
N ALA A 110 -1.59 -3.53 -7.38
CA ALA A 110 -1.04 -4.83 -7.78
C ALA A 110 -1.80 -5.43 -8.97
N ASP A 111 -3.12 -5.26 -9.04
CA ASP A 111 -3.94 -5.70 -10.18
C ASP A 111 -3.60 -4.94 -11.46
N LEU A 112 -3.52 -3.61 -11.39
CA LEU A 112 -3.13 -2.76 -12.53
C LEU A 112 -1.69 -3.05 -13.00
N THR A 113 -0.77 -3.31 -12.07
CA THR A 113 0.62 -3.68 -12.39
C THR A 113 0.68 -5.03 -13.09
N ARG A 114 -0.08 -6.02 -12.59
CA ARG A 114 -0.14 -7.36 -13.20
C ARG A 114 -0.69 -7.33 -14.62
N ALA A 115 -1.67 -6.46 -14.87
CA ALA A 115 -2.23 -6.22 -16.19
C ALA A 115 -1.32 -5.36 -17.10
N GLY A 116 -0.19 -4.87 -16.59
CA GLY A 116 0.76 -4.04 -17.35
C GLY A 116 0.23 -2.64 -17.66
N VAL A 117 -0.79 -2.16 -16.93
CA VAL A 117 -1.36 -0.82 -17.10
C VAL A 117 -0.45 0.24 -16.47
N ILE A 118 0.22 -0.11 -15.37
CA ILE A 118 1.20 0.73 -14.66
C ILE A 118 2.44 -0.09 -14.31
N ASP A 119 3.57 0.59 -14.10
CA ASP A 119 4.80 0.01 -13.57
C ASP A 119 5.39 0.93 -12.48
N PRO A 120 4.81 0.92 -11.25
CA PRO A 120 5.16 1.88 -10.22
C PRO A 120 6.55 1.65 -9.65
N GLU A 121 7.38 2.69 -9.64
CA GLU A 121 8.70 2.70 -9.02
C GLU A 121 8.63 3.04 -7.52
N PRO A 122 9.66 2.69 -6.72
CA PRO A 122 9.74 3.15 -5.34
C PRO A 122 9.69 4.68 -5.26
N GLY A 123 8.70 5.21 -4.56
CA GLY A 123 8.51 6.66 -4.40
C GLY A 123 7.45 7.27 -5.34
N THR A 124 6.87 6.48 -6.25
CA THR A 124 5.75 6.94 -7.08
C THR A 124 4.61 7.48 -6.21
N THR A 125 4.16 8.68 -6.53
CA THR A 125 3.06 9.35 -5.84
C THR A 125 1.71 8.83 -6.35
N ALA A 126 0.66 9.03 -5.55
CA ALA A 126 -0.69 8.62 -5.94
C ALA A 126 -1.23 9.38 -7.18
N ALA A 127 -0.77 10.61 -7.40
CA ALA A 127 -1.12 11.41 -8.56
C ALA A 127 -0.44 10.90 -9.84
N GLU A 128 0.86 10.55 -9.76
CA GLU A 128 1.59 9.91 -10.86
C GLU A 128 0.95 8.56 -11.21
N LEU A 129 0.64 7.74 -10.21
CA LEU A 129 -0.01 6.44 -10.42
C LEU A 129 -1.35 6.56 -11.17
N THR A 130 -2.16 7.55 -10.80
CA THR A 130 -3.43 7.84 -11.47
C THR A 130 -3.20 8.33 -12.90
N THR A 131 -2.19 9.17 -13.12
CA THR A 131 -1.84 9.71 -14.43
C THR A 131 -1.42 8.58 -15.37
N ASP A 132 -0.46 7.75 -14.94
CA ASP A 132 0.05 6.62 -15.72
C ASP A 132 -1.06 5.63 -16.06
N ALA A 133 -1.90 5.28 -15.08
CA ALA A 133 -3.02 4.38 -15.28
C ALA A 133 -4.04 4.96 -16.28
N THR A 134 -4.30 6.27 -16.23
CA THR A 134 -5.22 6.95 -17.17
C THR A 134 -4.63 6.98 -18.58
N THR A 135 -3.32 7.18 -18.71
CA THR A 135 -2.62 7.12 -20.01
C THR A 135 -2.66 5.71 -20.61
N GLY A 136 -2.36 4.68 -19.81
CA GLY A 136 -2.39 3.29 -20.26
C GLY A 136 -3.81 2.77 -20.50
N ARG A 137 -4.79 3.25 -19.72
CA ARG A 137 -6.17 2.81 -19.77
C ARG A 137 -7.14 3.90 -19.27
N PRO A 138 -7.65 4.77 -20.15
CA PRO A 138 -8.45 5.93 -19.74
C PRO A 138 -9.68 5.60 -18.87
N GLY A 139 -10.29 4.43 -19.08
CA GLY A 139 -11.47 3.99 -18.33
C GLY A 139 -11.25 3.77 -16.83
N VAL A 140 -10.02 3.48 -16.38
CA VAL A 140 -9.75 3.29 -14.93
C VAL A 140 -9.54 4.61 -14.18
N GLY A 141 -9.26 5.70 -14.92
CA GLY A 141 -8.81 6.98 -14.36
C GLY A 141 -9.76 7.59 -13.32
N PRO A 142 -11.06 7.77 -13.60
CA PRO A 142 -11.99 8.37 -12.65
C PRO A 142 -12.10 7.60 -11.33
N ALA A 143 -12.25 6.28 -11.38
CA ALA A 143 -12.37 5.44 -10.20
C ALA A 143 -11.07 5.39 -9.39
N LEU A 144 -9.92 5.31 -10.06
CA LEU A 144 -8.62 5.34 -9.39
C LEU A 144 -8.32 6.71 -8.76
N THR A 145 -8.74 7.80 -9.40
CA THR A 145 -8.65 9.16 -8.82
C THR A 145 -9.46 9.25 -7.52
N GLY A 146 -10.68 8.71 -7.51
CA GLY A 146 -11.50 8.66 -6.30
C GLY A 146 -10.84 7.83 -5.20
N ALA A 147 -10.28 6.67 -5.54
CA ALA A 147 -9.65 5.76 -4.59
C ALA A 147 -8.39 6.37 -3.95
N THR A 148 -7.52 6.96 -4.77
CA THR A 148 -6.30 7.63 -4.31
C THR A 148 -6.60 8.89 -3.49
N GLY A 149 -7.65 9.65 -3.86
CA GLY A 149 -8.13 10.79 -3.10
C GLY A 149 -8.65 10.40 -1.71
N LEU A 150 -9.47 9.35 -1.64
CA LEU A 150 -9.99 8.82 -0.37
C LEU A 150 -8.86 8.34 0.54
N PHE A 151 -7.92 7.56 0.00
CA PHE A 151 -6.71 7.15 0.73
C PHE A 151 -5.90 8.36 1.24
N SER A 152 -5.69 9.36 0.40
CA SER A 152 -4.91 10.56 0.77
C SER A 152 -5.59 11.35 1.89
N GLY A 153 -6.91 11.49 1.85
CA GLY A 153 -7.69 12.15 2.91
C GLY A 153 -7.57 11.43 4.25
N VAL A 154 -7.63 10.10 4.25
CA VAL A 154 -7.49 9.29 5.47
C VAL A 154 -6.05 9.31 6.00
N TRP A 155 -5.06 9.05 5.15
CA TRP A 155 -3.69 8.79 5.61
C TRP A 155 -2.88 10.07 5.84
N TYR A 156 -3.07 11.09 5.00
CA TYR A 156 -2.34 12.36 5.10
C TYR A 156 -3.22 13.48 5.65
N GLY A 157 -4.53 13.46 5.37
CA GLY A 157 -5.48 14.47 5.83
C GLY A 157 -5.94 14.32 7.29
N ARG A 158 -5.55 13.24 7.98
CA ARG A 158 -6.00 12.89 9.35
C ARG A 158 -7.53 12.81 9.49
N ALA A 159 -8.25 12.54 8.40
CA ALA A 159 -9.68 12.27 8.47
C ALA A 159 -9.93 10.93 9.19
N PRO A 160 -10.90 10.85 10.12
CA PRO A 160 -11.28 9.58 10.73
C PRO A 160 -11.87 8.67 9.64
N ALA A 161 -11.33 7.46 9.51
CA ALA A 161 -11.86 6.46 8.58
C ALA A 161 -13.03 5.70 9.22
N GLY A 162 -14.18 5.69 8.53
CA GLY A 162 -15.36 4.97 8.95
C GLY A 162 -15.78 3.84 8.00
N PRO A 163 -16.84 3.10 8.35
CA PRO A 163 -17.41 2.05 7.49
C PRO A 163 -17.83 2.56 6.11
N GLY A 164 -18.35 3.80 6.05
CA GLY A 164 -18.74 4.45 4.78
C GLY A 164 -17.55 4.70 3.85
N ASP A 165 -16.39 5.03 4.40
CA ASP A 165 -15.16 5.24 3.61
C ASP A 165 -14.63 3.91 3.06
N ASP A 166 -14.63 2.84 3.87
CA ASP A 166 -14.26 1.49 3.38
C ASP A 166 -15.24 1.01 2.31
N GLN A 167 -16.54 1.24 2.48
CA GLN A 167 -17.53 0.90 1.45
C GLN A 167 -17.29 1.67 0.16
N ARG A 168 -17.08 2.99 0.25
CA ARG A 168 -16.79 3.81 -0.93
C ARG A 168 -15.51 3.35 -1.63
N MET A 169 -14.48 3.00 -0.86
CA MET A 169 -13.23 2.46 -1.39
C MET A 169 -13.44 1.12 -2.10
N ARG A 170 -14.31 0.24 -1.59
CA ARG A 170 -14.66 -1.03 -2.27
C ARG A 170 -15.33 -0.78 -3.61
N GLU A 171 -16.27 0.14 -3.67
CA GLU A 171 -16.98 0.48 -4.90
C GLU A 171 -15.99 0.98 -5.97
N LEU A 172 -15.12 1.93 -5.61
CA LEU A 172 -14.10 2.48 -6.51
C LEU A 172 -13.13 1.40 -7.01
N THR A 173 -12.63 0.56 -6.11
CA THR A 173 -11.67 -0.50 -6.47
C THR A 173 -12.32 -1.65 -7.27
N THR A 174 -13.62 -1.88 -7.08
CA THR A 174 -14.40 -2.81 -7.92
C THR A 174 -14.60 -2.23 -9.32
N GLU A 175 -14.95 -0.95 -9.44
CA GLU A 175 -15.08 -0.26 -10.73
C GLU A 175 -13.76 -0.28 -11.51
N VAL A 176 -12.61 -0.08 -10.85
CA VAL A 176 -11.29 -0.23 -11.48
C VAL A 176 -11.09 -1.66 -12.00
N ARG A 177 -11.46 -2.68 -11.23
CA ARG A 177 -11.30 -4.08 -11.65
C ARG A 177 -12.22 -4.45 -12.80
N ASP A 178 -13.48 -4.06 -12.74
CA ASP A 178 -14.47 -4.32 -13.79
C ASP A 178 -14.06 -3.65 -15.10
N THR A 179 -13.56 -2.41 -15.03
CA THR A 179 -13.04 -1.69 -16.21
C THR A 179 -11.72 -2.28 -16.72
N LEU A 180 -10.92 -2.91 -15.87
CA LEU A 180 -9.72 -3.65 -16.24
C LEU A 180 -10.06 -4.98 -16.94
N ASP A 181 -11.05 -5.72 -16.45
CA ASP A 181 -11.47 -6.99 -17.04
C ASP A 181 -12.19 -6.78 -18.38
N ALA A 182 -13.01 -5.73 -18.50
CA ALA A 182 -13.81 -5.43 -19.70
C ALA A 182 -12.99 -5.22 -20.99
N GLY A 183 -11.70 -4.94 -20.88
CA GLY A 183 -10.80 -4.72 -22.03
C GLY A 183 -9.68 -5.76 -22.15
N GLU A 184 -9.58 -6.76 -21.26
CA GLU A 184 -8.81 -7.98 -21.54
C GLU A 184 -9.58 -8.96 -22.45
N GLY A 185 -10.90 -8.79 -22.54
CA GLY A 185 -11.79 -9.65 -23.35
C GLY A 185 -11.92 -9.30 -24.85
N ARG A 186 -11.10 -8.41 -25.39
CA ARG A 186 -11.07 -8.04 -26.83
C ARG A 186 -9.76 -8.46 -27.48
#